data_AF-A0A9N8H242-F1
#
_entry.id   AF-A0A9N8H242-F1
#
_cell.length_a   1.000
_cell.length_b   1.000
_cell.length_c   1.000
_cell.angle_alpha   90.00
_cell.angle_beta   90.00
_cell.angle_gamma   90.00
#
_symmetry.space_group_name_H-M   'P 1'
#
loop_
_entity.id
_entity.type
_entity.pdbx_description
1 polymer ?
#
loop_
_entity_poly.entity_id
_entity_poly.type
_entity_poly.pdbx_seq_one_letter_code
_entity_poly.pdbx_strand_id
1 'polypeptide(L)'
;MAQDTSGGDNVMDSSDTSSMETDDPEGMTVSPQEHAWALEIKTAAETPNSGFRPISDFEYAQYALVTRGRLNEALARIRKIQSFQAQYQVDNTPSQGVSIVEQFRHLQPTALLNLDKHPDTGDSIICFDRSTYFPAITKAPSPDHTDPEHNWKIDILFWYYALRTVQPDFHTIRHGVVFLFEAMGLGKDNVDVSLAKRLHREMWAYYPFEIQRTRIYNANQSVPLLVSALQSLLRPEELQCIETGCTVHGDDDDGFHQSTDRATNSPPLTLGDIYLQPTVDQSGRYLLARIMELLTLRSQNEESFRL
;
A
#
# COMPACT_ATOMS: atom_id res chain seq x y z
N MET A 1 -21.24 -19.54 56.43
CA MET A 1 -20.54 -18.27 56.15
C MET A 1 -19.51 -18.61 55.08
N ALA A 2 -19.86 -18.47 53.80
CA ALA A 2 -19.59 -17.29 52.95
C ALA A 2 -18.07 -17.06 52.81
N GLN A 3 -17.47 -16.97 51.61
CA GLN A 3 -17.89 -16.18 50.46
C GLN A 3 -17.53 -16.84 49.12
N ASP A 4 -18.48 -16.73 48.21
CA ASP A 4 -18.42 -17.06 46.79
C ASP A 4 -17.78 -15.86 46.05
N THR A 5 -16.77 -16.09 45.21
CA THR A 5 -16.12 -15.03 44.41
C THR A 5 -16.46 -15.25 42.94
N SER A 6 -17.54 -14.60 42.52
CA SER A 6 -17.98 -14.56 41.13
C SER A 6 -17.00 -13.71 40.30
N GLY A 7 -16.18 -14.37 39.48
CA GLY A 7 -15.45 -13.73 38.39
C GLY A 7 -16.43 -13.35 37.28
N GLY A 8 -16.62 -12.05 37.07
CA GLY A 8 -17.41 -11.52 35.96
C GLY A 8 -16.54 -11.46 34.71
N ASP A 9 -16.79 -12.38 33.77
CA ASP A 9 -16.26 -12.30 32.41
C ASP A 9 -16.95 -11.12 31.70
N ASN A 10 -16.25 -9.99 31.61
CA ASN A 10 -16.60 -8.89 30.71
C ASN A 10 -16.30 -9.34 29.28
N VAL A 11 -17.24 -10.05 28.68
CA VAL A 11 -17.28 -10.27 27.24
C VAL A 11 -17.62 -8.91 26.60
N MET A 12 -16.60 -8.22 26.08
CA MET A 12 -16.81 -7.10 25.17
C MET A 12 -17.52 -7.64 23.93
N ASP A 13 -18.82 -7.36 23.83
CA ASP A 13 -19.66 -7.62 22.68
C ASP A 13 -19.22 -6.69 21.53
N SER A 14 -18.27 -7.15 20.72
CA SER A 14 -17.72 -6.42 19.57
C SER A 14 -18.54 -6.68 18.30
N SER A 15 -19.87 -6.59 18.39
CA SER A 15 -20.80 -6.95 17.31
C SER A 15 -21.28 -5.76 16.47
N ASP A 16 -20.58 -4.63 16.48
CA ASP A 16 -20.71 -3.58 15.47
C ASP A 16 -19.78 -3.86 14.28
N THR A 17 -19.99 -4.99 13.61
CA THR A 17 -19.58 -5.12 12.21
C THR A 17 -20.59 -4.34 11.38
N SER A 18 -20.45 -3.01 11.41
CA SER A 18 -21.10 -2.12 10.44
C SER A 18 -20.73 -2.65 9.05
N SER A 19 -21.71 -3.29 8.40
CA SER A 19 -21.59 -3.67 7.00
C SER A 19 -21.40 -2.38 6.23
N MET A 20 -20.16 -2.08 5.84
CA MET A 20 -19.82 -1.04 4.87
C MET A 20 -20.47 -1.41 3.53
N GLU A 21 -21.79 -1.26 3.44
CA GLU A 21 -22.50 -1.09 2.19
C GLU A 21 -22.17 0.31 1.67
N THR A 22 -20.92 0.51 1.25
CA THR A 22 -20.61 1.61 0.34
C THR A 22 -20.94 1.13 -1.06
N ASP A 23 -22.23 0.98 -1.32
CA ASP A 23 -22.79 0.88 -2.66
C ASP A 23 -22.72 2.31 -3.25
N ASP A 24 -21.50 2.83 -3.34
CA ASP A 24 -21.20 4.10 -3.99
C ASP A 24 -20.94 3.79 -5.47
N PRO A 25 -21.99 3.80 -6.33
CA PRO A 25 -21.82 3.53 -7.74
C PRO A 25 -20.84 4.50 -8.40
N GLU A 26 -20.60 5.68 -7.80
CA GLU A 26 -19.68 6.67 -8.35
C GLU A 26 -18.24 6.16 -8.38
N GLY A 27 -17.85 5.32 -7.40
CA GLY A 27 -16.51 4.75 -7.29
C GLY A 27 -16.07 3.93 -8.51
N MET A 28 -17.02 3.37 -9.26
CA MET A 28 -16.78 2.54 -10.44
C MET A 28 -17.17 3.18 -11.77
N THR A 29 -17.56 4.47 -11.75
CA THR A 29 -17.83 5.22 -12.99
C THR A 29 -16.56 5.78 -13.62
N VAL A 30 -16.56 5.87 -14.95
CA VAL A 30 -15.59 6.62 -15.74
C VAL A 30 -16.30 7.70 -16.54
N SER A 31 -15.70 8.88 -16.65
CA SER A 31 -16.18 9.94 -17.51
C SER A 31 -16.07 9.54 -18.99
N PRO A 32 -16.84 10.19 -19.90
CA PRO A 32 -16.72 9.93 -21.33
C PRO A 32 -15.30 10.11 -21.89
N GLN A 33 -14.52 11.01 -21.30
CA GLN A 33 -13.13 11.26 -21.71
C GLN A 33 -12.20 10.13 -21.25
N GLU A 34 -12.32 9.69 -20.00
CA GLU A 34 -11.53 8.57 -19.46
C GLU A 34 -11.85 7.26 -20.19
N HIS A 35 -13.13 7.06 -20.53
CA HIS A 35 -13.58 5.93 -21.34
C HIS A 35 -12.94 5.94 -22.74
N ALA A 36 -12.93 7.09 -23.42
CA ALA A 36 -12.27 7.22 -24.72
C ALA A 36 -10.76 6.93 -24.66
N TRP A 37 -10.07 7.40 -23.62
CA TRP A 37 -8.65 7.08 -23.40
C TRP A 37 -8.43 5.59 -23.16
N ALA A 38 -9.27 4.96 -22.35
CA ALA A 38 -9.16 3.53 -22.05
C ALA A 38 -9.40 2.67 -23.30
N LEU A 39 -10.39 3.02 -24.12
CA LEU A 39 -10.65 2.37 -25.41
C LEU A 39 -9.48 2.52 -26.39
N GLU A 40 -8.84 3.69 -26.44
CA GLU A 40 -7.67 3.92 -27.28
C GLU A 40 -6.50 3.01 -26.86
N ILE A 41 -6.22 2.94 -25.55
CA ILE A 41 -5.18 2.05 -25.00
C ILE A 41 -5.51 0.58 -25.30
N LYS A 42 -6.75 0.14 -25.03
CA LYS A 42 -7.21 -1.22 -25.31
C LYS A 42 -7.04 -1.59 -26.79
N THR A 43 -7.53 -0.72 -27.68
CA THR A 43 -7.44 -0.94 -29.14
C THR A 43 -5.99 -1.08 -29.59
N ALA A 44 -5.09 -0.22 -29.09
CA ALA A 44 -3.68 -0.29 -29.43
C ALA A 44 -2.99 -1.55 -28.86
N ALA A 45 -3.32 -1.94 -27.62
CA ALA A 45 -2.77 -3.12 -26.98
C ALA A 45 -3.28 -4.44 -27.62
N GLU A 46 -4.51 -4.47 -28.13
CA GLU A 46 -5.13 -5.67 -28.71
C GLU A 46 -4.99 -5.77 -30.24
N THR A 47 -4.34 -4.78 -30.87
CA THR A 47 -4.02 -4.83 -32.30
C THR A 47 -3.18 -6.09 -32.62
N PRO A 48 -3.43 -6.80 -33.73
CA PRO A 48 -2.62 -7.94 -34.12
C PRO A 48 -1.12 -7.61 -34.16
N ASN A 49 -0.29 -8.47 -33.55
CA ASN A 49 1.17 -8.31 -33.44
C ASN A 49 1.66 -7.21 -32.48
N SER A 50 0.80 -6.69 -31.60
CA SER A 50 1.19 -5.71 -30.59
C SER A 50 2.19 -6.27 -29.55
N GLY A 51 2.18 -7.59 -29.36
CA GLY A 51 3.03 -8.31 -28.40
C GLY A 51 2.55 -8.20 -26.93
N PHE A 52 1.37 -7.62 -26.69
CA PHE A 52 0.78 -7.55 -25.36
C PHE A 52 -0.10 -8.76 -25.08
N ARG A 53 -0.12 -9.20 -23.82
CA ARG A 53 -1.19 -10.06 -23.31
C ARG A 53 -2.44 -9.20 -23.07
N PRO A 54 -3.66 -9.66 -23.36
CA PRO A 54 -4.86 -8.94 -22.94
C PRO A 54 -4.89 -8.76 -21.42
N ILE A 55 -5.35 -7.60 -20.97
CA ILE A 55 -5.62 -7.28 -19.55
C ILE A 55 -7.11 -6.93 -19.41
N SER A 56 -7.59 -6.79 -18.18
CA SER A 56 -9.00 -6.46 -17.95
C SER A 56 -9.34 -5.03 -18.41
N ASP A 57 -10.62 -4.79 -18.70
CA ASP A 57 -11.14 -3.44 -19.01
C ASP A 57 -10.89 -2.45 -17.87
N PHE A 58 -10.95 -2.96 -16.63
CA PHE A 58 -10.62 -2.19 -15.44
C PHE A 58 -9.16 -1.74 -15.45
N GLU A 59 -8.22 -2.63 -15.78
CA GLU A 59 -6.81 -2.28 -15.85
C GLU A 59 -6.55 -1.27 -16.99
N TYR A 60 -7.18 -1.41 -18.16
CA TYR A 60 -7.07 -0.40 -19.22
C TYR A 60 -7.56 0.98 -18.74
N ALA A 61 -8.69 1.03 -18.02
CA ALA A 61 -9.18 2.26 -17.40
C ALA A 61 -8.20 2.81 -16.35
N GLN A 62 -7.62 1.97 -15.48
CA GLN A 62 -6.61 2.38 -14.51
C GLN A 62 -5.40 3.04 -15.19
N TYR A 63 -4.88 2.45 -16.27
CA TYR A 63 -3.80 3.08 -17.04
C TYR A 63 -4.23 4.39 -17.69
N ALA A 64 -5.47 4.48 -18.19
CA ALA A 64 -6.02 5.70 -18.77
C ALA A 64 -6.08 6.85 -17.76
N LEU A 65 -6.56 6.56 -16.54
CA LEU A 65 -6.67 7.52 -15.43
C LEU A 65 -5.29 8.07 -15.04
N VAL A 66 -4.33 7.18 -14.76
CA VAL A 66 -3.00 7.57 -14.26
C VAL A 66 -2.14 8.24 -15.33
N THR A 67 -2.25 7.78 -16.58
CA THR A 67 -1.48 8.41 -17.68
C THR A 67 -2.20 9.59 -18.32
N ARG A 68 -3.46 9.84 -17.95
CA ARG A 68 -4.30 10.94 -18.47
C ARG A 68 -4.36 10.94 -19.99
N GLY A 69 -4.59 9.76 -20.57
CA GLY A 69 -4.67 9.55 -22.02
C GLY A 69 -3.33 9.56 -22.77
N ARG A 70 -2.18 9.55 -22.08
CA ARG A 70 -0.86 9.46 -22.73
C ARG A 70 -0.58 8.02 -23.21
N LEU A 71 -1.15 7.66 -24.37
CA LEU A 71 -1.13 6.32 -24.95
C LEU A 71 0.24 5.61 -24.90
N ASN A 72 1.30 6.26 -25.40
CA ASN A 72 2.64 5.65 -25.45
C ASN A 72 3.19 5.33 -24.06
N GLU A 73 2.92 6.19 -23.08
CA GLU A 73 3.33 5.95 -21.69
C GLU A 73 2.56 4.76 -21.11
N ALA A 74 1.24 4.71 -21.30
CA ALA A 74 0.40 3.59 -20.86
C ALA A 74 0.89 2.25 -21.43
N LEU A 75 1.12 2.18 -22.75
CA LEU A 75 1.61 0.96 -23.40
C LEU A 75 3.01 0.55 -22.90
N ALA A 76 3.91 1.51 -22.66
CA ALA A 76 5.22 1.22 -22.10
C ALA A 76 5.13 0.63 -20.68
N ARG A 77 4.26 1.20 -19.83
CA ARG A 77 4.00 0.72 -18.47
C ARG A 77 3.36 -0.69 -18.48
N ILE A 78 2.33 -0.91 -19.29
CA ILE A 78 1.67 -2.23 -19.46
C ILE A 78 2.70 -3.30 -19.82
N ARG A 79 3.55 -3.05 -20.82
CA ARG A 79 4.59 -4.02 -21.25
C ARG A 79 5.52 -4.40 -20.10
N LYS A 80 5.92 -3.41 -19.31
CA LYS A 80 6.84 -3.61 -18.19
C LYS A 80 6.18 -4.36 -17.05
N ILE A 81 4.94 -4.03 -16.69
CA ILE A 81 4.19 -4.76 -15.66
C ILE A 81 3.87 -6.20 -16.10
N GLN A 82 3.56 -6.45 -17.37
CA GLN A 82 3.39 -7.83 -17.87
C GLN A 82 4.69 -8.64 -17.79
N SER A 83 5.83 -8.01 -18.11
CA SER A 83 7.15 -8.65 -17.96
C SER A 83 7.46 -8.94 -16.49
N PHE A 84 7.17 -8.00 -15.59
CA PHE A 84 7.28 -8.17 -14.15
C PHE A 84 6.41 -9.33 -13.64
N GLN A 85 5.12 -9.35 -14.00
CA GLN A 85 4.19 -10.41 -13.60
C GLN A 85 4.66 -11.78 -14.08
N ALA A 86 5.18 -11.89 -15.31
CA ALA A 86 5.73 -13.14 -15.82
C ALA A 86 7.02 -13.56 -15.08
N GLN A 87 7.94 -12.62 -14.83
CA GLN A 87 9.20 -12.87 -14.13
C GLN A 87 8.97 -13.34 -12.68
N TYR A 88 8.02 -12.72 -11.99
CA TYR A 88 7.74 -12.95 -10.57
C TYR A 88 6.55 -13.89 -10.32
N GLN A 89 5.98 -14.49 -11.37
CA GLN A 89 4.88 -15.45 -11.30
C GLN A 89 3.64 -14.91 -10.56
N VAL A 90 3.28 -13.66 -10.87
CA VAL A 90 2.10 -13.01 -10.32
C VAL A 90 0.85 -13.58 -11.00
N ASP A 91 -0.07 -14.11 -10.20
CA ASP A 91 -1.38 -14.61 -10.64
C ASP A 91 -2.55 -13.67 -10.31
N ASN A 92 -2.27 -12.58 -9.58
CA ASN A 92 -3.23 -11.54 -9.20
C ASN A 92 -4.40 -12.01 -8.31
N THR A 93 -4.34 -13.23 -7.76
CA THR A 93 -5.38 -13.72 -6.86
C THR A 93 -5.29 -13.05 -5.49
N PRO A 94 -6.43 -12.82 -4.79
CA PRO A 94 -6.43 -12.33 -3.42
C PRO A 94 -5.60 -13.21 -2.47
N SER A 95 -5.70 -14.53 -2.62
CA SER A 95 -4.94 -15.50 -1.83
C SER A 95 -3.43 -15.37 -2.00
N GLN A 96 -2.92 -15.20 -3.23
CA GLN A 96 -1.49 -14.95 -3.45
C GLN A 96 -1.07 -13.63 -2.77
N GLY A 97 -1.88 -12.58 -2.88
CA GLY A 97 -1.58 -11.29 -2.24
C GLY A 97 -1.47 -11.37 -0.72
N VAL A 98 -2.44 -12.00 -0.06
CA VAL A 98 -2.43 -12.20 1.39
C VAL A 98 -1.23 -13.05 1.82
N SER A 99 -0.94 -14.14 1.09
CA SER A 99 0.22 -14.99 1.39
C SER A 99 1.55 -14.25 1.27
N ILE A 100 1.71 -13.38 0.26
CA ILE A 100 2.91 -12.56 0.09
C ILE A 100 3.04 -11.54 1.23
N VAL A 101 1.96 -10.88 1.62
CA VAL A 101 2.01 -9.90 2.73
C VAL A 101 2.31 -10.60 4.06
N GLU A 102 1.76 -11.78 4.30
CA GLU A 102 2.10 -12.59 5.48
C GLU A 102 3.59 -12.97 5.51
N GLN A 103 4.14 -13.45 4.38
CA GLN A 103 5.58 -13.70 4.24
C GLN A 103 6.42 -12.45 4.48
N PHE A 104 5.99 -11.30 3.95
CA PHE A 104 6.68 -10.03 4.17
C PHE A 104 6.67 -9.63 5.65
N ARG A 105 5.56 -9.83 6.37
CA ARG A 105 5.49 -9.57 7.82
C ARG A 105 6.38 -10.50 8.63
N HIS A 106 6.61 -11.73 8.18
CA HIS A 106 7.63 -12.60 8.77
C HIS A 106 9.06 -12.11 8.46
N LEU A 107 9.29 -11.61 7.25
CA LEU A 107 10.60 -11.09 6.82
C LEU A 107 10.97 -9.76 7.50
N GLN A 108 10.00 -8.86 7.66
CA GLN A 108 10.15 -7.52 8.22
C GLN A 108 9.05 -7.28 9.27
N PRO A 109 9.17 -7.89 10.46
CA PRO A 109 8.16 -7.75 11.51
C PRO A 109 7.90 -6.29 11.83
N THR A 110 6.63 -5.91 11.95
CA THR A 110 6.16 -4.54 12.28
C THR A 110 6.49 -3.44 11.27
N ALA A 111 7.13 -3.73 10.14
CA ALA A 111 7.42 -2.71 9.12
C ALA A 111 6.15 -2.22 8.40
N LEU A 112 5.20 -3.12 8.13
CA LEU A 112 3.88 -2.74 7.61
C LEU A 112 2.91 -2.53 8.79
N LEU A 113 2.38 -1.32 8.90
CA LEU A 113 1.48 -0.91 9.99
C LEU A 113 0.01 -0.95 9.56
N ASN A 114 -0.33 -0.41 8.39
CA ASN A 114 -1.70 -0.36 7.89
C ASN A 114 -1.78 -0.33 6.35
N LEU A 115 -2.86 -0.90 5.80
CA LEU A 115 -3.29 -0.80 4.39
C LEU A 115 -4.81 -0.64 4.37
N ASP A 116 -5.29 0.59 4.31
CA ASP A 116 -6.73 0.88 4.33
C ASP A 116 -7.06 2.24 3.71
N LYS A 117 -8.32 2.64 3.75
CA LYS A 117 -8.79 3.99 3.47
C LYS A 117 -8.81 4.82 4.75
N HIS A 118 -8.54 6.11 4.64
CA HIS A 118 -8.85 7.08 5.68
C HIS A 118 -10.38 7.14 5.87
N PRO A 119 -10.90 7.11 7.11
CA PRO A 119 -12.33 7.04 7.39
C PRO A 119 -13.05 8.32 6.94
N ASP A 120 -12.43 9.47 7.17
CA ASP A 120 -13.06 10.76 6.83
C ASP A 120 -12.87 11.18 5.37
N THR A 121 -11.65 11.04 4.83
CA THR A 121 -11.34 11.52 3.48
C THR A 121 -11.54 10.46 2.41
N GLY A 122 -11.60 9.18 2.79
CA GLY A 122 -11.61 8.06 1.83
C GLY A 122 -10.26 7.82 1.15
N ASP A 123 -9.21 8.57 1.49
CA ASP A 123 -7.89 8.47 0.86
C ASP A 123 -7.27 7.10 1.10
N SER A 124 -6.67 6.51 0.07
CA SER A 124 -5.96 5.24 0.18
C SER A 124 -4.62 5.40 0.90
N ILE A 125 -4.42 4.67 2.00
CA ILE A 125 -3.25 4.80 2.88
C ILE A 125 -2.38 3.54 2.84
N ILE A 126 -1.07 3.76 2.71
CA ILE A 126 -0.03 2.79 3.08
C ILE A 126 0.75 3.35 4.26
N CYS A 127 0.61 2.73 5.43
CA CYS A 127 1.33 3.11 6.64
C CYS A 127 2.47 2.13 6.94
N PHE A 128 3.67 2.64 7.11
CA PHE A 128 4.89 1.84 7.14
C PHE A 128 5.91 2.40 8.14
N ASP A 129 6.43 1.54 9.01
CA ASP A 129 7.52 1.87 9.93
C ASP A 129 8.87 1.62 9.26
N ARG A 130 9.57 2.72 8.96
CA ARG A 130 10.89 2.64 8.32
C ARG A 130 12.00 2.25 9.29
N SER A 131 11.78 2.39 10.60
CA SER A 131 12.79 2.04 11.61
C SER A 131 12.92 0.54 11.82
N THR A 132 11.85 -0.21 11.55
CA THR A 132 11.79 -1.67 11.69
C THR A 132 12.05 -2.41 10.38
N TYR A 133 12.20 -1.68 9.27
CA TYR A 133 12.59 -2.24 7.97
C TYR A 133 14.11 -2.29 7.80
N PHE A 134 14.66 -3.48 7.61
CA PHE A 134 16.10 -3.72 7.45
C PHE A 134 16.41 -4.29 6.05
N PRO A 135 16.84 -3.46 5.08
CA PRO A 135 17.21 -3.88 3.72
C PRO A 135 18.22 -5.02 3.65
N ALA A 136 19.08 -5.16 4.67
CA ALA A 136 20.06 -6.24 4.75
C ALA A 136 19.39 -7.63 4.76
N ILE A 137 18.22 -7.76 5.39
CA ILE A 137 17.45 -9.02 5.42
C ILE A 137 16.94 -9.36 4.02
N THR A 138 16.43 -8.36 3.29
CA THR A 138 15.94 -8.53 1.91
C THR A 138 17.04 -9.00 0.95
N LYS A 139 18.30 -8.58 1.19
CA LYS A 139 19.47 -8.99 0.39
C LYS A 139 20.10 -10.30 0.84
N ALA A 140 19.80 -10.76 2.06
CA ALA A 140 20.37 -11.99 2.59
C ALA A 140 19.72 -13.21 1.91
N PRO A 141 20.48 -14.28 1.65
CA PRO A 141 19.89 -15.56 1.24
C PRO A 141 18.92 -16.07 2.31
N SER A 142 17.79 -16.64 1.88
CA SER A 142 16.89 -17.33 2.80
C SER A 142 17.52 -18.66 3.24
N PRO A 143 17.52 -19.00 4.54
CA PRO A 143 18.06 -20.28 5.02
C PRO A 143 17.23 -21.48 4.54
N ASP A 144 15.94 -21.28 4.27
CA ASP A 144 14.99 -22.34 3.94
C ASP A 144 14.69 -22.43 2.43
N HIS A 145 15.39 -21.66 1.60
CA HIS A 145 15.14 -21.61 0.16
C HIS A 145 16.43 -21.61 -0.66
N THR A 146 16.43 -22.34 -1.78
CA THR A 146 17.61 -22.46 -2.67
C THR A 146 17.82 -21.23 -3.56
N ASP A 147 16.77 -20.44 -3.75
CA ASP A 147 16.80 -19.21 -4.54
C ASP A 147 17.44 -18.07 -3.73
N PRO A 148 18.61 -17.54 -4.13
CA PRO A 148 19.27 -16.45 -3.43
C PRO A 148 18.47 -15.14 -3.48
N GLU A 149 17.50 -15.01 -4.39
CA GLU A 149 16.63 -13.83 -4.49
C GLU A 149 15.28 -14.01 -3.79
N HIS A 150 15.07 -15.09 -3.03
CA HIS A 150 13.78 -15.38 -2.41
C HIS A 150 13.24 -14.21 -1.56
N ASN A 151 14.07 -13.66 -0.66
CA ASN A 151 13.68 -12.54 0.20
C ASN A 151 13.40 -11.26 -0.62
N TRP A 152 14.15 -11.03 -1.68
CA TRP A 152 13.89 -9.93 -2.61
C TRP A 152 12.54 -10.10 -3.32
N LYS A 153 12.22 -11.32 -3.77
CA LYS A 153 10.92 -11.63 -4.40
C LYS A 153 9.76 -11.33 -3.46
N ILE A 154 9.86 -11.70 -2.18
CA ILE A 154 8.86 -11.36 -1.16
C ILE A 154 8.71 -9.84 -1.04
N ASP A 155 9.82 -9.10 -0.92
CA ASP A 155 9.83 -7.64 -0.75
C ASP A 155 9.19 -6.90 -1.95
N ILE A 156 9.58 -7.23 -3.18
CA ILE A 156 9.02 -6.56 -4.37
C ILE A 156 7.57 -6.95 -4.64
N LEU A 157 7.20 -8.22 -4.40
CA LEU A 157 5.81 -8.67 -4.53
C LEU A 157 4.91 -8.06 -3.45
N PHE A 158 5.45 -7.84 -2.24
CA PHE A 158 4.74 -7.10 -1.20
C PHE A 158 4.34 -5.71 -1.70
N TRP A 159 5.27 -4.93 -2.25
CA TRP A 159 4.96 -3.59 -2.76
C TRP A 159 3.95 -3.63 -3.91
N TYR A 160 4.04 -4.62 -4.80
CA TYR A 160 3.05 -4.81 -5.86
C TYR A 160 1.64 -5.05 -5.29
N TYR A 161 1.51 -5.95 -4.32
CA TYR A 161 0.22 -6.27 -3.71
C TYR A 161 -0.29 -5.17 -2.78
N ALA A 162 0.59 -4.43 -2.10
CA ALA A 162 0.20 -3.27 -1.30
C ALA A 162 -0.46 -2.20 -2.17
N LEU A 163 0.17 -1.84 -3.30
CA LEU A 163 -0.41 -0.89 -4.27
C LEU A 163 -1.73 -1.42 -4.87
N ARG A 164 -1.79 -2.71 -5.20
CA ARG A 164 -3.01 -3.35 -5.71
C ARG A 164 -4.15 -3.33 -4.69
N THR A 165 -3.83 -3.52 -3.41
CA THR A 165 -4.80 -3.52 -2.30
C THR A 165 -5.43 -2.14 -2.12
N VAL A 166 -4.63 -1.07 -2.16
CA VAL A 166 -5.11 0.28 -1.90
C VAL A 166 -5.73 0.97 -3.13
N GLN A 167 -5.96 0.23 -4.22
CA GLN A 167 -6.61 0.74 -5.44
C GLN A 167 -7.73 -0.19 -5.92
N PRO A 168 -8.76 -0.46 -5.10
CA PRO A 168 -9.83 -1.38 -5.49
C PRO A 168 -10.81 -0.80 -6.52
N ASP A 169 -10.90 0.52 -6.66
CA ASP A 169 -11.92 1.23 -7.43
C ASP A 169 -11.34 2.46 -8.17
N PHE A 170 -12.10 3.11 -9.06
CA PHE A 170 -11.60 4.27 -9.80
C PHE A 170 -11.52 5.54 -8.95
N HIS A 171 -12.28 5.65 -7.86
CA HIS A 171 -12.17 6.77 -6.92
C HIS A 171 -10.77 6.82 -6.30
N THR A 172 -10.32 5.71 -5.73
CA THR A 172 -8.97 5.56 -5.14
C THR A 172 -7.86 5.69 -6.18
N ILE A 173 -8.06 5.20 -7.40
CA ILE A 173 -7.09 5.37 -8.49
C ILE A 173 -6.90 6.86 -8.84
N ARG A 174 -7.99 7.65 -8.89
CA ARG A 174 -7.92 9.09 -9.21
C ARG A 174 -7.29 9.93 -8.11
N HIS A 175 -7.61 9.64 -6.85
CA HIS A 175 -7.08 10.40 -5.72
C HIS A 175 -5.62 10.06 -5.43
N GLY A 176 -5.19 8.84 -5.78
CA GLY A 176 -3.83 8.38 -5.57
C GLY A 176 -3.66 7.75 -4.19
N VAL A 177 -2.39 7.57 -3.80
CA VAL A 177 -2.02 6.89 -2.55
C VAL A 177 -1.30 7.86 -1.61
N VAL A 178 -1.69 7.84 -0.34
CA VAL A 178 -1.02 8.50 0.77
C VAL A 178 -0.07 7.52 1.45
N PHE A 179 1.22 7.89 1.50
CA PHE A 179 2.22 7.15 2.25
C PHE A 179 2.43 7.81 3.61
N LEU A 180 2.27 7.04 4.69
CA LEU A 180 2.60 7.46 6.05
C LEU A 180 3.83 6.68 6.50
N PHE A 181 4.93 7.38 6.76
CA PHE A 181 6.17 6.76 7.22
C PHE A 181 6.47 7.15 8.67
N GLU A 182 6.58 6.16 9.54
CA GLU A 182 7.19 6.33 10.87
C GLU A 182 8.71 6.30 10.73
N ALA A 183 9.39 7.30 11.28
CA ALA A 183 10.84 7.48 11.18
C ALA A 183 11.54 7.62 12.54
N MET A 184 10.81 7.48 13.65
CA MET A 184 11.41 7.41 14.98
C MET A 184 12.33 6.19 15.04
N GLY A 185 13.61 6.41 15.37
CA GLY A 185 14.61 5.33 15.37
C GLY A 185 15.21 4.99 14.00
N LEU A 186 14.81 5.65 12.90
CA LEU A 186 15.41 5.45 11.58
C LEU A 186 16.93 5.67 11.62
N GLY A 187 17.70 4.62 11.33
CA GLY A 187 19.15 4.64 11.21
C GLY A 187 19.63 4.56 9.77
N LYS A 188 20.96 4.61 9.58
CA LYS A 188 21.60 4.44 8.26
C LYS A 188 21.36 3.03 7.70
N ASP A 189 21.29 2.03 8.57
CA ASP A 189 21.12 0.63 8.19
C ASP A 189 19.72 0.33 7.62
N ASN A 190 18.76 1.22 7.85
CA ASN A 190 17.40 1.14 7.31
C ASN A 190 17.25 1.76 5.91
N VAL A 191 18.31 2.39 5.37
CA VAL A 191 18.27 3.09 4.08
C VAL A 191 19.23 2.41 3.10
N ASP A 192 18.66 1.83 2.04
CA ASP A 192 19.44 1.24 0.95
C ASP A 192 18.98 1.79 -0.41
N VAL A 193 19.78 2.71 -0.94
CA VAL A 193 19.50 3.35 -2.24
C VAL A 193 19.59 2.35 -3.40
N SER A 194 20.41 1.31 -3.29
CA SER A 194 20.52 0.31 -4.36
C SER A 194 19.26 -0.53 -4.46
N LEU A 195 18.68 -0.90 -3.31
CA LEU A 195 17.43 -1.65 -3.23
C LEU A 195 16.26 -0.79 -3.72
N ALA A 196 16.18 0.47 -3.30
CA ALA A 196 15.16 1.40 -3.77
C ALA A 196 15.22 1.64 -5.29
N LYS A 197 16.44 1.78 -5.86
CA LYS A 197 16.66 1.84 -7.32
C LYS A 197 16.19 0.58 -8.04
N ARG A 198 16.43 -0.59 -7.44
CA ARG A 198 15.99 -1.88 -8.00
C ARG A 198 14.46 -1.97 -8.01
N LEU A 199 13.81 -1.69 -6.87
CA LEU A 199 12.34 -1.64 -6.75
C LEU A 199 11.74 -0.69 -7.77
N HIS A 200 12.35 0.50 -7.90
CA HIS A 200 11.89 1.51 -8.83
C HIS A 200 11.93 1.04 -10.27
N ARG A 201 13.09 0.51 -10.68
CA ARG A 201 13.35 0.05 -12.04
C ARG A 201 12.54 -1.17 -12.43
N GLU A 202 12.20 -2.05 -11.50
CA GLU A 202 11.56 -3.34 -11.82
C GLU A 202 10.03 -3.27 -11.72
N MET A 203 9.47 -2.43 -10.85
CA MET A 203 8.02 -2.37 -10.62
C MET A 203 7.49 -0.95 -10.48
N TRP A 204 8.00 -0.16 -9.52
CA TRP A 204 7.38 1.12 -9.10
C TRP A 204 7.16 2.10 -10.24
N ALA A 205 8.15 2.29 -11.12
CA ALA A 205 8.11 3.25 -12.22
C ALA A 205 7.02 2.95 -13.26
N TYR A 206 6.49 1.72 -13.25
CA TYR A 206 5.56 1.23 -14.26
C TYR A 206 4.19 0.89 -13.69
N TYR A 207 4.06 0.71 -12.38
CA TYR A 207 2.76 0.44 -11.77
C TYR A 207 1.83 1.66 -11.96
N PRO A 208 0.56 1.48 -12.33
CA PRO A 208 -0.35 2.58 -12.58
C PRO A 208 -0.97 3.10 -11.28
N PHE A 209 -0.22 3.96 -10.57
CA PHE A 209 -0.70 4.72 -9.43
C PHE A 209 -0.12 6.15 -9.43
N GLU A 210 -0.73 7.04 -8.64
CA GLU A 210 -0.21 8.38 -8.35
C GLU A 210 0.09 8.50 -6.84
N ILE A 211 1.15 9.22 -6.50
CA ILE A 211 1.44 9.59 -5.11
C ILE A 211 0.67 10.88 -4.81
N GLN A 212 -0.29 10.82 -3.89
CA GLN A 212 -1.05 11.99 -3.46
C GLN A 212 -0.23 12.80 -2.45
N ARG A 213 0.27 12.11 -1.41
CA ARG A 213 1.02 12.70 -0.30
C ARG A 213 1.97 11.65 0.29
N THR A 214 3.09 12.09 0.82
CA THR A 214 4.00 11.28 1.65
C THR A 214 4.30 12.04 2.93
N ARG A 215 3.81 11.57 4.07
CA ARG A 215 4.07 12.17 5.39
C ARG A 215 5.10 11.35 6.15
N ILE A 216 6.16 12.00 6.63
CA ILE A 216 7.21 11.37 7.45
C ILE A 216 7.08 11.87 8.88
N TYR A 217 6.56 10.99 9.74
CA TYR A 217 6.32 11.24 11.15
C TYR A 217 7.57 10.99 11.99
N ASN A 218 7.71 11.76 13.07
CA ASN A 218 8.78 11.65 14.06
C ASN A 218 10.18 11.62 13.41
N ALA A 219 10.35 12.49 12.40
CA ALA A 219 11.56 12.57 11.61
C ALA A 219 12.79 12.85 12.47
N ASN A 220 13.86 12.09 12.23
CA ASN A 220 15.16 12.26 12.89
C ASN A 220 16.25 12.70 11.90
N GLN A 221 17.50 12.79 12.37
CA GLN A 221 18.65 13.23 11.56
C GLN A 221 18.96 12.33 10.34
N SER A 222 18.42 11.12 10.27
CA SER A 222 18.59 10.19 9.14
C SER A 222 17.58 10.41 8.01
N VAL A 223 16.46 11.11 8.25
CA VAL A 223 15.43 11.36 7.23
C VAL A 223 15.98 12.08 5.98
N PRO A 224 16.89 13.06 6.07
CA PRO A 224 17.52 13.64 4.89
C PRO A 224 18.21 12.61 3.98
N LEU A 225 18.73 11.50 4.53
CA LEU A 225 19.32 10.42 3.73
C LEU A 225 18.25 9.67 2.93
N LEU A 226 17.10 9.38 3.56
CA LEU A 226 15.95 8.77 2.89
C LEU A 226 15.42 9.68 1.77
N VAL A 227 15.22 10.97 2.06
CA VAL A 227 14.74 11.95 1.06
C VAL A 227 15.73 12.08 -0.09
N SER A 228 17.04 12.12 0.19
CA SER A 228 18.08 12.16 -0.85
C SER A 228 18.06 10.91 -1.74
N ALA A 229 17.77 9.73 -1.18
CA ALA A 229 17.60 8.52 -1.98
C ALA A 229 16.39 8.65 -2.93
N LEU A 230 15.26 9.13 -2.41
CA LEU A 230 14.03 9.34 -3.17
C LEU A 230 14.17 10.38 -4.29
N GLN A 231 14.97 11.44 -4.09
CA GLN A 231 15.25 12.46 -5.10
C GLN A 231 15.83 11.90 -6.41
N SER A 232 16.52 10.76 -6.35
CA SER A 232 17.08 10.10 -7.55
C SER A 232 16.09 9.19 -8.29
N LEU A 233 14.91 8.98 -7.71
CA LEU A 233 13.91 8.01 -8.16
C LEU A 233 12.62 8.69 -8.60
N LEU A 234 12.15 9.64 -7.78
CA LEU A 234 10.87 10.29 -7.95
C LEU A 234 10.95 11.47 -8.93
N ARG A 235 9.81 11.75 -9.56
CA ARG A 235 9.61 12.93 -10.41
C ARG A 235 9.59 14.20 -9.55
N PRO A 236 9.93 15.38 -10.09
CA PRO A 236 9.89 16.64 -9.35
C PRO A 236 8.54 16.91 -8.66
N GLU A 237 7.43 16.56 -9.31
CA GLU A 237 6.08 16.73 -8.76
C GLU A 237 5.83 15.81 -7.56
N GLU A 238 6.31 14.58 -7.60
CA GLU A 238 6.18 13.61 -6.50
C GLU A 238 7.03 14.01 -5.29
N LEU A 239 8.17 14.65 -5.52
CA LEU A 239 9.01 15.17 -4.44
C LEU A 239 8.34 16.33 -3.68
N GLN A 240 7.48 17.10 -4.35
CA GLN A 240 6.71 18.18 -3.70
C GLN A 240 5.63 17.62 -2.76
N CYS A 241 5.22 16.37 -2.93
CA CYS A 241 4.27 15.69 -2.07
C CYS A 241 4.89 15.18 -0.75
N ILE A 242 6.20 15.32 -0.54
CA ILE A 242 6.89 14.84 0.66
C ILE A 242 6.84 15.91 1.76
N GLU A 243 6.11 15.60 2.83
CA GLU A 243 6.02 16.37 4.06
C GLU A 243 6.89 15.69 5.12
N THR A 244 7.79 16.44 5.76
CA THR A 244 8.68 15.94 6.82
C THR A 244 8.51 16.72 8.10
N GLY A 245 8.88 16.12 9.24
CA GLY A 245 8.68 16.74 10.56
C GLY A 245 7.25 16.67 11.04
N CYS A 246 6.44 15.76 10.47
CA CYS A 246 5.11 15.46 10.96
C CYS A 246 5.22 14.84 12.36
N THR A 247 4.24 15.10 13.20
CA THR A 247 4.14 14.58 14.56
C THR A 247 2.77 13.97 14.74
N VAL A 248 2.69 12.84 15.45
CA VAL A 248 1.41 12.22 15.78
C VAL A 248 0.87 12.94 17.01
N HIS A 249 -0.09 13.84 16.80
CA HIS A 249 -0.80 14.48 17.91
C HIS A 249 -2.02 13.64 18.27
N GLY A 250 -2.32 13.53 19.57
CA GLY A 250 -3.50 12.82 20.06
C GLY A 250 -4.83 13.48 19.68
N ASP A 251 -4.80 14.67 19.08
CA ASP A 251 -5.95 15.48 18.68
C ASP A 251 -5.88 15.98 17.22
N ASP A 252 -4.82 15.69 16.44
CA ASP A 252 -4.75 16.17 15.05
C ASP A 252 -5.54 15.25 14.11
N ASP A 253 -6.73 15.73 13.74
CA ASP A 253 -7.39 15.81 12.43
C ASP A 253 -7.49 14.59 11.48
N ASP A 254 -6.87 13.45 11.77
CA ASP A 254 -6.97 12.24 10.96
C ASP A 254 -8.15 11.32 11.43
N GLY A 255 -9.05 11.84 12.27
CA GLY A 255 -10.32 11.21 12.68
C GLY A 255 -10.23 9.95 13.54
N PHE A 256 -9.07 9.32 13.65
CA PHE A 256 -8.99 7.97 14.21
C PHE A 256 -9.06 7.93 15.73
N HIS A 257 -8.50 8.89 16.47
CA HIS A 257 -8.54 8.88 17.94
C HIS A 257 -8.42 10.28 18.53
N GLN A 258 -9.42 10.71 19.30
CA GLN A 258 -9.32 11.87 20.21
C GLN A 258 -8.85 11.38 21.58
N SER A 259 -7.71 11.87 22.07
CA SER A 259 -7.26 11.63 23.45
C SER A 259 -6.64 12.90 24.02
N THR A 260 -7.44 13.60 24.82
CA THR A 260 -7.24 15.01 25.21
C THR A 260 -6.38 15.25 26.45
N ASP A 261 -5.64 14.26 27.00
CA ASP A 261 -4.92 14.45 28.28
C ASP A 261 -3.54 13.77 28.33
N ARG A 262 -2.62 14.13 27.42
CA ARG A 262 -1.19 13.75 27.58
C ARG A 262 -0.39 14.83 28.31
N ALA A 263 0.21 14.45 29.45
CA ALA A 263 1.15 15.28 30.18
C ALA A 263 2.35 15.67 29.30
N THR A 264 2.86 16.89 29.46
CA THR A 264 3.96 17.48 28.67
C THR A 264 5.30 16.71 28.70
N ASN A 265 5.38 15.60 29.45
CA ASN A 265 6.58 14.78 29.62
C ASN A 265 6.44 13.36 29.06
N SER A 266 5.33 13.01 28.41
CA SER A 266 5.19 11.70 27.77
C SER A 266 6.06 11.59 26.52
N PRO A 267 6.60 10.40 26.18
CA PRO A 267 7.29 10.21 24.91
C PRO A 267 6.35 10.53 23.74
N PRO A 268 6.89 10.98 22.58
CA PRO A 268 6.08 11.25 21.40
C PRO A 268 5.29 9.99 21.00
N LEU A 269 4.05 10.17 20.55
CA LEU A 269 3.24 9.09 20.03
C LEU A 269 3.78 8.66 18.66
N THR A 270 3.78 7.35 18.39
CA THR A 270 4.20 6.79 17.11
C THR A 270 3.02 6.27 16.32
N LEU A 271 3.20 6.09 15.00
CA LEU A 271 2.19 5.39 14.21
C LEU A 271 2.03 3.93 14.68
N GLY A 272 3.11 3.30 15.15
CA GLY A 272 3.07 1.95 15.74
C GLY A 272 2.17 1.87 16.98
N ASP A 273 2.19 2.89 17.84
CA ASP A 273 1.33 2.97 19.03
C ASP A 273 -0.16 3.01 18.68
N ILE A 274 -0.51 3.46 17.48
CA ILE A 274 -1.90 3.50 16.97
C ILE A 274 -2.24 2.18 16.29
N TYR A 275 -1.47 1.79 15.28
CA TYR A 275 -1.86 0.70 14.37
C TYR A 275 -1.52 -0.71 14.86
N LEU A 276 -0.60 -0.87 15.81
CA LEU A 276 -0.23 -2.19 16.34
C LEU A 276 -1.04 -2.59 17.59
N GLN A 277 -2.12 -1.87 17.87
CA GLN A 277 -3.02 -2.16 18.99
C GLN A 277 -4.04 -3.26 18.66
N PRO A 278 -4.55 -3.99 19.67
CA PRO A 278 -4.02 -4.04 21.04
C PRO A 278 -2.73 -4.87 21.15
N THR A 279 -2.45 -5.70 20.14
CA THR A 279 -1.19 -6.46 20.02
C THR A 279 -0.78 -6.58 18.55
N VAL A 280 0.51 -6.81 18.31
CA VAL A 280 1.08 -7.02 16.96
C VAL A 280 0.43 -8.19 16.21
N ASP A 281 0.10 -9.27 16.92
CA ASP A 281 -0.53 -10.44 16.31
C ASP A 281 -1.99 -10.17 15.93
N GLN A 282 -2.72 -9.43 16.77
CA GLN A 282 -4.11 -9.10 16.50
C GLN A 282 -4.24 -8.07 15.38
N SER A 283 -3.49 -6.96 15.44
CA SER A 283 -3.39 -5.98 14.34
C SER A 283 -2.97 -6.65 13.04
N GLY A 284 -2.02 -7.60 13.11
CA GLY A 284 -1.63 -8.43 12.00
C GLY A 284 -2.73 -9.22 11.33
N ARG A 285 -3.59 -9.88 12.13
CA ARG A 285 -4.73 -10.64 11.61
C ARG A 285 -5.78 -9.71 10.98
N TYR A 286 -6.04 -8.55 11.59
CA TYR A 286 -6.94 -7.55 11.02
C TYR A 286 -6.42 -7.01 9.68
N LEU A 287 -5.14 -6.70 9.61
CA LEU A 287 -4.49 -6.24 8.39
C LEU A 287 -4.62 -7.28 7.26
N LEU A 288 -4.33 -8.56 7.53
CA LEU A 288 -4.45 -9.63 6.52
C LEU A 288 -5.91 -9.83 6.07
N ALA A 289 -6.87 -9.76 7.00
CA ALA A 289 -8.29 -9.84 6.66
C ALA A 289 -8.73 -8.66 5.78
N ARG A 290 -8.27 -7.44 6.10
CA ARG A 290 -8.56 -6.23 5.32
C ARG A 290 -7.96 -6.29 3.92
N ILE A 291 -6.73 -6.78 3.79
CA ILE A 291 -6.09 -7.00 2.48
C ILE A 291 -6.89 -8.00 1.65
N MET A 292 -7.36 -9.10 2.25
CA MET A 292 -8.20 -10.08 1.56
C MET A 292 -9.48 -9.44 1.02
N GLU A 293 -10.16 -8.65 1.85
CA GLU A 293 -11.39 -7.95 1.48
C GLU A 293 -11.15 -7.00 0.29
N LEU A 294 -10.15 -6.11 0.40
CA LEU A 294 -9.86 -5.11 -0.63
C LEU A 294 -9.38 -5.73 -1.95
N LEU A 295 -8.56 -6.78 -1.89
CA LEU A 295 -8.15 -7.52 -3.10
C LEU A 295 -9.31 -8.29 -3.73
N THR A 296 -10.24 -8.81 -2.92
CA THR A 296 -11.46 -9.48 -3.41
C THR A 296 -12.37 -8.47 -4.10
N LEU A 297 -12.62 -7.31 -3.47
CA LEU A 297 -13.38 -6.21 -4.07
C LEU A 297 -12.76 -5.79 -5.40
N ARG A 298 -11.44 -5.61 -5.44
CA ARG A 298 -10.73 -5.30 -6.68
C ARG A 298 -10.94 -6.38 -7.75
N SER A 299 -10.83 -7.66 -7.39
CA SER A 299 -11.05 -8.77 -8.32
C SER A 299 -12.45 -8.74 -8.92
N GLN A 300 -13.47 -8.48 -8.09
CA GLN A 300 -14.86 -8.34 -8.54
C GLN A 300 -15.04 -7.15 -9.49
N ASN A 301 -14.37 -6.03 -9.22
CA ASN A 301 -14.37 -4.85 -10.07
C ASN A 301 -13.68 -5.11 -11.43
N GLU A 302 -12.55 -5.81 -11.42
CA GLU A 302 -11.86 -6.26 -12.65
C GLU A 302 -12.73 -7.22 -13.47
N GLU A 303 -13.48 -8.10 -12.81
CA GLU A 303 -14.39 -9.06 -13.44
C GLU A 303 -15.68 -8.44 -13.97
N SER A 304 -16.17 -7.34 -13.38
CA SER A 304 -17.49 -6.76 -13.71
C SER A 304 -17.41 -5.55 -14.65
N PHE A 305 -16.39 -4.70 -14.54
CA PHE A 305 -16.27 -3.49 -15.34
C PHE A 305 -16.01 -3.80 -16.82
N ARG A 306 -16.68 -3.06 -17.72
CA ARG A 306 -16.56 -3.22 -19.18
C ARG A 306 -16.44 -1.86 -19.87
N LEU A 307 -15.53 -1.77 -20.84
CA LEU A 307 -15.38 -0.63 -21.76
C LEU A 307 -16.29 -0.77 -22.98
#